data_AF-A0A852TEM5-F1
#
_entry.id   AF-A0A852TEM5-F1
#
_cell.length_a   1.000
_cell.length_b   1.000
_cell.length_c   1.000
_cell.angle_alpha   90.00
_cell.angle_beta   90.00
_cell.angle_gamma   90.00
#
_symmetry.space_group_name_H-M   'P 1'
#
loop_
_entity.id
_entity.type
_entity.pdbx_description
1 polymer ?
#
loop_
_entity_poly.entity_id
_entity_poly.type
_entity_poly.pdbx_seq_one_letter_code
_entity_poly.pdbx_strand_id
1 'polypeptide(L)' 'MQLFTIGTLVAITIYTFGFGVTLWKEKQKVSALAVFFLTLAILVLPFFTIF' A
#
# COMPACT_ATOMS: atom_id res chain seq x y z
N MET A 1 -4.03 0.76 21.04
CA MET A 1 -3.26 1.59 20.09
C MET A 1 -2.61 0.70 19.02
N GLN A 2 -1.67 -0.19 19.36
CA GLN A 2 -0.98 -1.06 18.37
C GLN A 2 -1.88 -1.89 17.45
N LEU A 3 -2.90 -2.58 18.00
CA LEU A 3 -3.85 -3.37 17.21
C LEU A 3 -4.64 -2.53 16.19
N PHE A 4 -4.98 -1.29 16.56
CA PHE A 4 -5.66 -0.36 15.66
C PHE A 4 -4.72 0.09 14.55
N THR A 5 -3.47 0.43 14.87
CA THR A 5 -2.44 0.80 13.89
C THR A 5 -2.18 -0.32 12.88
N ILE A 6 -2.04 -1.56 13.35
CA ILE A 6 -1.84 -2.73 12.48
C ILE A 6 -3.07 -2.97 11.60
N GLY A 7 -4.27 -2.88 12.16
CA GLY A 7 -5.52 -3.01 11.40
C GLY A 7 -5.65 -1.95 10.30
N THR A 8 -5.32 -0.69 10.62
CA THR A 8 -5.30 0.41 9.65
C THR A 8 -4.23 0.20 8.56
N LEU A 9 -3.03 -0.24 8.91
CA LEU A 9 -1.97 -0.55 7.94
C LEU A 9 -2.39 -1.64 6.95
N VAL A 10 -3.00 -2.71 7.44
CA VAL A 10 -3.51 -3.80 6.59
C VAL A 10 -4.60 -3.28 5.65
N ALA A 11 -5.55 -2.49 6.15
CA ALA A 11 -6.62 -1.90 5.35
C ALA A 11 -6.07 -0.99 4.23
N ILE A 12 -5.13 -0.09 4.57
CA ILE A 12 -4.51 0.82 3.59
C ILE A 12 -3.69 0.03 2.56
N THR A 13 -2.97 -1.00 2.99
CA THR A 13 -2.18 -1.85 2.09
C THR A 13 -3.06 -2.54 1.05
N ILE A 14 -4.16 -3.16 1.49
CA ILE A 14 -5.11 -3.84 0.59
C ILE A 14 -5.74 -2.84 -0.39
N TYR A 15 -6.17 -1.68 0.10
CA TYR A 15 -6.76 -0.63 -0.74
C TYR A 15 -5.75 -0.12 -1.78
N THR A 16 -4.52 0.18 -1.36
CA THR A 16 -3.48 0.74 -2.23
C THR A 16 -3.04 -0.28 -3.29
N PHE A 17 -2.91 -1.56 -2.91
CA PHE A 17 -2.63 -2.64 -3.85
C PHE A 17 -3.76 -2.81 -4.88
N GLY A 18 -5.02 -2.85 -4.41
CA GLY A 18 -6.20 -2.93 -5.28
C GLY A 18 -6.28 -1.75 -6.24
N PHE A 19 -5.99 -0.54 -5.77
CA PHE A 19 -5.92 0.67 -6.59
C PHE A 19 -4.82 0.58 -7.66
N GLY A 20 -3.63 0.08 -7.31
CA GLY A 20 -2.55 -0.16 -8.27
C GLY A 20 -2.93 -1.17 -9.36
N VAL A 21 -3.66 -2.24 -9.00
CA VAL A 21 -4.19 -3.21 -9.97
C VAL A 21 -5.23 -2.57 -10.89
N THR A 22 -6.12 -1.73 -10.36
CA THR A 22 -7.10 -0.99 -11.17
C THR A 22 -6.43 -0.04 -12.16
N LEU A 23 -5.45 0.74 -11.72
CA LEU A 23 -4.68 1.63 -12.60
C LEU A 23 -3.93 0.88 -13.70
N TRP A 24 -3.44 -0.32 -13.39
CA TRP A 24 -2.80 -1.18 -14.39
C TRP A 24 -3.80 -1.63 -15.47
N LYS A 25 -5.05 -1.93 -15.07
CA LYS A 25 -6.15 -2.27 -15.99
C LYS A 25 -6.60 -1.07 -16.83
N GLU A 26 -6.59 0.14 -16.27
CA GLU A 26 -6.92 1.39 -16.97
C GLU A 26 -5.79 1.91 -17.89
N LYS A 27 -4.75 1.10 -18.15
CA LYS A 27 -3.57 1.44 -18.97
C LYS A 27 -2.72 2.60 -18.44
N GLN A 28 -2.96 3.10 -17.23
CA GLN A 28 -2.13 4.12 -16.57
C GLN A 28 -0.90 3.49 -15.91
N LYS A 29 -0.03 2.87 -16.71
CA LYS A 29 1.07 2.02 -16.24
C LYS A 29 2.08 2.75 -15.35
N VAL A 30 2.36 4.03 -15.63
CA VAL A 30 3.29 4.85 -14.85
C VAL A 30 2.72 5.11 -13.44
N SER A 31 1.46 5.53 -13.37
CA SER A 31 0.74 5.72 -12.10
C SER A 31 0.62 4.42 -11.32
N ALA A 32 0.31 3.31 -12.00
CA ALA A 32 0.22 1.99 -11.39
C ALA A 32 1.56 1.57 -10.76
N LEU A 33 2.68 1.75 -11.46
CA LEU A 33 4.03 1.48 -10.94
C LEU A 33 4.35 2.29 -9.67
N ALA A 34 4.00 3.59 -9.66
CA ALA A 34 4.18 4.43 -8.48
C ALA A 34 3.35 3.94 -7.28
N VAL A 35 2.11 3.51 -7.52
CA VAL A 35 1.22 2.97 -6.49
C VAL A 35 1.68 1.61 -5.98
N PHE A 36 2.21 0.74 -6.85
CA PHE A 36 2.83 -0.52 -6.42
C PHE A 36 4.06 -0.29 -5.55
N PHE A 37 4.91 0.67 -5.91
CA PHE A 37 6.06 1.05 -5.09
C PHE A 37 5.62 1.66 -3.74
N LEU A 38 4.59 2.50 -3.75
CA LEU A 38 3.99 3.05 -2.53
C LEU A 38 3.45 1.93 -1.63
N THR A 39 2.83 0.90 -2.21
CA THR A 39 2.34 -0.26 -1.46
C THR A 39 3.48 -1.01 -0.76
N LEU A 40 4.62 -1.18 -1.43
CA LEU A 40 5.84 -1.75 -0.81
C LEU A 40 6.35 -0.88 0.33
N ALA A 41 6.38 0.44 0.17
CA ALA A 41 6.81 1.36 1.23
C ALA A 41 5.89 1.27 2.47
N ILE A 42 4.57 1.19 2.27
CA ILE A 42 3.58 1.03 3.35
C ILE A 42 3.77 -0.30 4.09
N LEU A 43 4.19 -1.36 3.40
CA LEU A 43 4.51 -2.64 4.03
C LEU A 43 5.82 -2.60 4.83
N VAL A 44 6.84 -1.91 4.33
CA VAL A 44 8.21 -1.99 4.88
C VAL A 44 8.47 -0.96 5.98
N LEU A 45 8.01 0.28 5.83
CA LEU A 45 8.22 1.37 6.81
C LEU A 45 7.74 1.05 8.24
N PRO A 46 6.63 0.33 8.47
CA PRO A 46 6.19 -0.04 9.82
C PRO A 46 7.23 -0.84 10.61
N PHE A 47 8.07 -1.64 9.93
CA PHE A 47 9.11 -2.44 10.59
C PHE A 47 10.27 -1.61 11.13
N PHE A 48 10.43 -0.37 10.67
CA PHE A 48 11.47 0.55 11.16
C PHE A 48 10.95 1.58 12.17
N THR A 49 9.63 1.66 12.35
CA THR A 49 8.99 2.74 13.11
C THR A 49 8.08 2.25 14.23
N ILE A 50 7.41 1.10 14.05
CA ILE A 50 6.43 0.55 14.99
C ILE A 50 6.95 -0.71 15.69
N PHE A 51 7.75 -1.52 15.00
CA PHE A 51 8.47 -2.66 15.55
C PHE A 51 9.89 -2.26 15.94
#